data_AF-A0A511CZJ0-F1
#
_entry.id   AF-A0A511CZJ0-F1
#
_cell.length_a   1.000
_cell.length_b   1.000
_cell.length_c   1.000
_cell.angle_alpha   90.00
_cell.angle_beta   90.00
_cell.angle_gamma   90.00
#
_symmetry.space_group_name_H-M   'P 1'
#
loop_
_entity.id
_entity.type
_entity.pdbx_description
1 polymer ?
#
loop_
_entity_poly.entity_id
_entity_poly.type
_entity_poly.pdbx_seq_one_letter_code
_entity_poly.pdbx_strand_id
1 'polypeptide(L)'
;MTEDEKQIRALIEQWAAAVHRGDMNGVLADHSDGIVMFDVPPPYEGVRGIDAYRETWPSFFEWQAHGASFEIVSLDVAAGDIAYAYTLLC
;
A
#
# COMPACT_ATOMS: atom_id res chain seq x y z
N MET A 1 2.90 16.29 15.46
CA MET A 1 2.29 15.01 15.11
C MET A 1 1.90 14.26 16.36
N THR A 2 0.72 13.67 16.38
CA THR A 2 0.28 12.75 17.44
C THR A 2 1.07 11.43 17.36
N GLU A 3 0.93 10.56 18.36
CA GLU A 3 1.54 9.23 18.30
C GLU A 3 0.92 8.38 17.19
N ASP A 4 -0.41 8.44 17.05
CA ASP A 4 -1.14 7.73 16.00
C ASP A 4 -0.69 8.15 14.60
N GLU A 5 -0.49 9.46 14.37
CA GLU A 5 0.04 9.95 13.09
C GLU A 5 1.42 9.40 12.76
N LYS A 6 2.29 9.19 13.77
CA LYS A 6 3.61 8.59 13.57
C LYS A 6 3.50 7.11 13.25
N GLN A 7 2.61 6.39 13.94
CA GLN A 7 2.38 4.96 13.71
C GLN A 7 1.84 4.71 12.30
N ILE A 8 0.83 5.46 11.88
CA ILE A 8 0.27 5.35 10.52
C ILE A 8 1.30 5.72 9.46
N ARG A 9 2.11 6.76 9.71
CA ARG A 9 3.22 7.12 8.79
C ARG A 9 4.23 5.98 8.65
N ALA A 10 4.68 5.41 9.77
CA ALA A 10 5.62 4.30 9.77
C ALA A 10 5.05 3.08 9.04
N LEU A 11 3.77 2.75 9.26
CA LEU A 11 3.07 1.66 8.58
C LEU A 11 3.09 1.85 7.05
N ILE A 12 2.76 3.05 6.57
CA ILE A 12 2.72 3.34 5.12
C ILE A 12 4.13 3.30 4.51
N GLU A 13 5.14 3.86 5.20
CA GLU A 13 6.52 3.84 4.75
C GLU A 13 7.09 2.41 4.70
N GLN A 14 6.76 1.58 5.69
CA GLN A 14 7.13 0.16 5.72
C GLN A 14 6.45 -0.63 4.61
N TRP A 15 5.16 -0.39 4.37
CA TRP A 15 4.43 -0.97 3.26
C TRP A 15 5.05 -0.61 1.92
N ALA A 16 5.32 0.67 1.66
CA ALA A 16 5.96 1.11 0.42
C ALA A 16 7.35 0.50 0.24
N ALA A 17 8.13 0.35 1.32
CA ALA A 17 9.41 -0.33 1.27
C ALA A 17 9.28 -1.84 1.00
N ALA A 18 8.22 -2.50 1.49
CA ALA A 18 7.94 -3.90 1.19
C ALA A 18 7.54 -4.08 -0.28
N VAL A 19 6.64 -3.23 -0.78
CA VAL A 19 6.31 -3.14 -2.21
C VAL A 19 7.59 -2.98 -3.02
N HIS A 20 8.44 -2.01 -2.65
CA HIS A 20 9.65 -1.71 -3.40
C HIS A 20 10.62 -2.90 -3.49
N ARG A 21 10.64 -3.79 -2.49
CA ARG A 21 11.49 -4.99 -2.47
C ARG A 21 10.83 -6.23 -3.08
N GLY A 22 9.58 -6.13 -3.55
CA GLY A 22 8.79 -7.31 -3.96
C GLY A 22 8.47 -8.26 -2.80
N ASP A 23 8.39 -7.75 -1.57
CA ASP A 23 8.16 -8.54 -0.36
C ASP A 23 6.65 -8.71 -0.12
N MET A 24 6.08 -9.76 -0.69
CA MET A 24 4.65 -10.06 -0.55
C MET A 24 4.20 -10.17 0.91
N ASN A 25 5.01 -10.74 1.80
CA ASN A 25 4.61 -10.89 3.20
C ASN A 25 4.53 -9.53 3.89
N GLY A 26 5.52 -8.66 3.65
CA GLY A 26 5.51 -7.28 4.14
C GLY A 26 4.36 -6.45 3.57
N VAL A 27 4.01 -6.65 2.29
CA VAL A 27 2.85 -5.96 1.67
C VAL A 27 1.54 -6.33 2.34
N LEU A 28 1.37 -7.58 2.77
CA LEU A 28 0.10 -8.07 3.35
C LEU A 28 0.01 -7.91 4.88
N ALA A 29 1.13 -7.69 5.58
CA ALA A 29 1.24 -7.85 7.03
C ALA A 29 0.20 -7.07 7.86
N ASP A 30 -0.06 -5.82 7.48
CA ASP A 30 -0.91 -4.89 8.25
C ASP A 30 -2.27 -4.62 7.59
N HIS A 31 -2.69 -5.49 6.66
CA HIS A 31 -3.99 -5.39 5.99
C HIS A 31 -5.06 -6.23 6.69
N SER A 32 -6.28 -5.69 6.74
CA SER A 32 -7.46 -6.44 7.14
C SER A 32 -7.84 -7.48 6.07
N ASP A 33 -8.36 -8.63 6.51
CA ASP A 33 -8.94 -9.66 5.61
C ASP A 33 -10.00 -9.08 4.67
N GLY A 34 -10.69 -8.02 5.10
CA GLY A 34 -11.75 -7.32 4.36
C GLY A 34 -11.30 -6.09 3.57
N ILE A 35 -10.02 -5.99 3.20
CA ILE A 35 -9.49 -4.87 2.40
C ILE A 35 -10.33 -4.62 1.13
N VAL A 36 -10.54 -3.33 0.83
CA VAL A 36 -11.09 -2.88 -0.45
C VAL A 36 -10.07 -1.96 -1.11
N MET A 37 -9.62 -2.33 -2.30
CA MET A 37 -8.66 -1.56 -3.09
C MET A 37 -9.28 -1.15 -4.43
N PHE A 38 -9.05 0.10 -4.84
CA PHE A 38 -9.25 0.55 -6.21
C PHE A 38 -7.88 0.87 -6.80
N ASP A 39 -7.59 0.29 -7.96
CA ASP A 39 -6.27 0.38 -8.58
C ASP A 39 -6.39 0.76 -10.07
N VAL A 40 -5.27 1.14 -10.68
CA VAL A 40 -5.15 1.54 -12.08
C VAL A 40 -5.43 0.37 -13.05
N PRO A 41 -4.91 -0.86 -12.82
CA PRO A 41 -5.24 -2.01 -13.65
C PRO A 41 -6.66 -2.53 -13.35
N PRO A 42 -7.30 -3.25 -14.29
CA PRO A 42 -8.52 -4.00 -14.02
C PRO A 42 -8.36 -4.95 -12.81
N PRO A 43 -9.46 -5.25 -12.06
CA PRO A 43 -10.85 -4.90 -12.35
C PRO A 43 -11.24 -3.50 -11.85
N TYR A 44 -11.78 -2.66 -12.72
CA TYR A 44 -12.19 -1.27 -12.40
C TYR A 44 -13.35 -1.17 -11.38
N GLU A 45 -13.97 -2.31 -11.04
CA GLU A 45 -14.95 -2.41 -9.96
C GLU A 45 -14.30 -2.51 -8.56
N GLY A 46 -12.96 -2.55 -8.52
CA GLY A 46 -12.15 -2.70 -7.31
C GLY A 46 -11.95 -4.15 -6.90
N VAL A 47 -10.94 -4.35 -6.07
CA VAL A 47 -10.52 -5.64 -5.50
C VAL A 47 -10.99 -5.71 -4.05
N ARG A 48 -11.55 -6.86 -3.67
CA ARG A 48 -12.14 -7.08 -2.34
C ARG A 48 -11.60 -8.36 -1.72
N GLY A 49 -11.09 -8.24 -0.51
CA GLY A 49 -10.53 -9.35 0.26
C GLY A 49 -9.02 -9.51 0.08
N ILE A 50 -8.35 -10.00 1.13
CA ILE A 50 -6.89 -10.08 1.18
C ILE A 50 -6.29 -11.01 0.11
N ASP A 51 -6.98 -12.10 -0.23
CA ASP A 51 -6.53 -13.03 -1.27
C ASP A 51 -6.57 -12.39 -2.65
N ALA A 52 -7.66 -11.68 -2.98
CA ALA A 52 -7.78 -10.97 -4.24
C ALA A 52 -6.78 -9.81 -4.34
N TYR A 53 -6.50 -9.11 -3.24
CA TYR A 53 -5.44 -8.11 -3.16
C TYR A 53 -4.05 -8.71 -3.38
N ARG A 54 -3.75 -9.89 -2.80
CA ARG A 54 -2.48 -10.59 -3.05
C ARG A 54 -2.25 -10.87 -4.53
N GLU A 55 -3.31 -11.22 -5.26
CA GLU A 55 -3.24 -11.56 -6.69
C GLU A 55 -2.92 -10.36 -7.61
N THR A 56 -3.03 -9.12 -7.14
CA THR A 56 -2.71 -7.94 -7.96
C THR A 56 -1.21 -7.63 -8.04
N TRP A 57 -0.45 -8.06 -7.03
CA TRP A 57 0.97 -7.71 -6.88
C TRP A 57 1.97 -8.42 -7.80
N PRO A 58 1.80 -9.71 -8.19
CA PRO A 58 2.83 -10.41 -8.96
C PRO A 58 3.24 -9.71 -10.25
N SER A 59 2.28 -9.26 -11.08
CA SER A 59 2.59 -8.54 -12.31
C SER A 59 3.23 -7.17 -12.06
N PHE A 60 2.86 -6.51 -10.95
CA PHE A 60 3.48 -5.26 -10.54
C PHE A 60 4.94 -5.47 -10.14
N PHE A 61 5.26 -6.51 -9.36
CA PHE A 61 6.63 -6.85 -8.97
C PHE A 61 7.50 -7.21 -10.17
N GLU A 62 6.95 -7.95 -11.14
CA GLU A 62 7.65 -8.22 -12.40
C GLU A 62 7.98 -6.93 -13.14
N TRP A 63 7.02 -6.01 -13.28
CA TRP A 63 7.26 -4.70 -13.89
C TRP A 63 8.31 -3.89 -13.13
N GLN A 64 8.25 -3.90 -11.80
CA GLN A 64 9.16 -3.16 -10.95
C GLN A 64 10.60 -3.65 -11.05
N ALA A 65 10.81 -4.97 -11.19
CA ALA A 65 12.13 -5.56 -11.40
C ALA A 65 12.86 -5.02 -12.67
N HIS A 66 12.13 -4.38 -13.60
CA HIS A 66 12.69 -3.75 -14.80
C HIS A 66 13.08 -2.27 -14.59
N GLY A 67 13.12 -1.79 -13.35
CA GLY A 67 13.59 -0.45 -13.00
C GLY A 67 12.49 0.58 -12.78
N ALA A 68 11.26 0.14 -12.50
CA ALA A 68 10.21 1.06 -12.09
C ALA A 68 10.43 1.58 -10.67
N SER A 69 9.97 2.81 -10.41
CA SER A 69 9.98 3.43 -9.10
C SER A 69 8.68 3.14 -8.35
N PHE A 70 8.79 3.06 -7.03
CA PHE A 70 7.65 3.08 -6.11
C PHE A 70 8.09 3.86 -4.87
N GLU A 71 8.17 5.18 -5.02
CA GLU A 71 8.69 6.09 -4.00
C GLU A 71 7.58 7.03 -3.50
N ILE A 72 7.51 7.21 -2.18
CA ILE A 72 6.63 8.19 -1.55
C ILE A 72 7.26 9.58 -1.71
N VAL A 73 6.65 10.42 -2.54
CA VAL A 73 7.05 11.82 -2.75
C VAL A 73 6.49 12.72 -1.66
N SER A 74 5.24 12.48 -1.26
CA SER A 74 4.60 13.15 -0.13
C SER A 74 3.63 12.22 0.57
N LEU A 75 3.45 12.44 1.87
CA LEU A 75 2.54 11.66 2.71
C LEU A 75 1.92 12.56 3.78
N ASP A 76 0.62 12.74 3.68
CA ASP A 76 -0.21 13.43 4.66
C ASP A 76 -1.07 12.41 5.40
N VAL A 77 -1.16 12.58 6.72
CA VAL A 77 -1.87 11.66 7.63
C VAL A 77 -2.76 12.50 8.53
N ALA A 78 -4.01 12.07 8.69
CA ALA A 78 -4.92 12.58 9.70
C ALA A 78 -5.37 11.41 10.59
N ALA A 79 -5.20 11.55 11.91
CA ALA A 79 -5.50 10.50 12.88
C ALA A 79 -6.50 10.95 13.96
N GLY A 80 -7.31 10.00 14.39
CA GLY A 80 -8.27 10.04 15.49
C GLY A 80 -8.72 8.60 15.76
N ASP A 81 -9.97 8.39 16.19
CA ASP A 81 -10.53 7.03 16.31
C ASP A 81 -10.53 6.27 14.97
N ILE A 82 -10.53 7.02 13.86
CA ILE A 82 -10.31 6.54 12.49
C ILE A 82 -9.22 7.42 11.87
N ALA A 83 -8.28 6.82 11.15
CA ALA A 83 -7.23 7.52 10.44
C ALA A 83 -7.40 7.38 8.91
N TYR A 84 -6.94 8.39 8.18
CA TYR A 84 -6.76 8.32 6.73
C TYR A 84 -5.44 8.95 6.32
N ALA A 85 -4.92 8.53 5.17
CA ALA A 85 -3.72 9.08 4.57
C ALA A 85 -3.87 9.19 3.06
N TYR A 86 -3.17 10.14 2.47
CA TYR A 86 -3.01 10.24 1.03
C TYR A 86 -1.55 10.53 0.70
N THR A 87 -1.10 9.97 -0.41
CA THR A 87 0.30 10.03 -0.83
C THR A 87 0.40 10.33 -2.32
N LEU A 88 1.45 11.06 -2.68
CA LEU A 88 1.93 11.13 -4.05
C LEU A 88 3.03 10.08 -4.22
N LEU A 89 2.85 9.16 -5.18
CA LEU A 89 3.80 8.09 -5.51
C LEU A 89 4.44 8.35 -6.88
N CYS A 90 5.72 8.01 -7.04
CA CYS A 90 6.43 8.02 -8.33
C CYS A 90 7.14 6.70 -8.66
#